data_AF-A0A7R9H6P8-F1
#
_entry.id   AF-A0A7R9H6P8-F1
#
_cell.length_a   1.000
_cell.length_b   1.000
_cell.length_c   1.000
_cell.angle_alpha   90.00
_cell.angle_beta   90.00
_cell.angle_gamma   90.00
#
_symmetry.space_group_name_H-M   'P 1'
#
loop_
_entity.id
_entity.type
_entity.pdbx_description
1 polymer ?
#
loop_
_entity_poly.entity_id
_entity_poly.type
_entity_poly.pdbx_seq_one_letter_code
_entity_poly.pdbx_strand_id
1 'polypeptide(L)'
;MPQLSQYSGSPELQRMVRQVAEVLPYVPHDVILKDLVRSHSTDITISNILEGLVSYTPLTVPQTASTTSSNGAASTSGTSTSSQASAYTQNACLDTSVPSFPRSAQERMMSFHERKARLIENARQKYIEKHQLKLAEFNC
;
A
#
# COMPACT_ATOMS: atom_id res chain seq x y z
N MET A 1 30.62 -0.24 4.41
CA MET A 1 29.81 -0.19 3.17
C MET A 1 29.19 -1.57 2.94
N PRO A 2 27.97 -1.86 3.42
CA PRO A 2 27.42 -3.20 3.26
C PRO A 2 26.77 -3.36 1.87
N GLN A 3 27.44 -4.15 1.03
CA GLN A 3 26.92 -5.24 0.18
C GLN A 3 25.55 -5.06 -0.54
N LEU A 4 25.54 -4.46 -1.74
CA LEU A 4 24.40 -4.51 -2.69
C LEU A 4 24.36 -5.81 -3.54
N SER A 5 25.27 -6.77 -3.32
CA SER A 5 25.48 -7.89 -4.26
C SER A 5 24.57 -9.11 -4.09
N GLN A 6 23.73 -9.20 -3.04
CA GLN A 6 22.91 -10.40 -2.79
C GLN A 6 21.43 -10.29 -3.22
N TYR A 7 20.91 -9.10 -3.51
CA TYR A 7 19.47 -8.94 -3.77
C TYR A 7 19.04 -9.13 -5.23
N SER A 8 19.97 -9.06 -6.19
CA SER A 8 19.65 -9.20 -7.63
C SER A 8 19.11 -10.59 -8.03
N GLY A 9 19.36 -11.61 -7.20
CA GLY A 9 19.02 -13.01 -7.48
C GLY A 9 17.86 -13.58 -6.67
N SER A 10 17.15 -12.80 -5.84
CA SER A 10 16.06 -13.39 -5.06
C SER A 10 14.85 -13.73 -5.95
N PRO A 11 14.28 -14.94 -5.85
CA PRO A 11 13.17 -15.37 -6.71
C PRO A 11 11.87 -14.59 -6.43
N GLU A 12 11.79 -13.93 -5.28
CA GLU A 12 10.71 -13.01 -4.96
C GLU A 12 10.83 -11.70 -5.76
N LEU A 13 12.02 -11.08 -5.77
CA LEU A 13 12.24 -9.84 -6.51
C LEU A 13 12.04 -10.02 -8.01
N GLN A 14 12.44 -11.16 -8.56
CA GLN A 14 12.18 -11.52 -9.95
C GLN A 14 10.68 -11.65 -10.27
N ARG A 15 9.87 -12.14 -9.32
CA ARG A 15 8.40 -12.17 -9.47
C ARG A 15 7.82 -10.76 -9.47
N MET A 16 8.29 -9.90 -8.58
CA MET A 16 7.88 -8.49 -8.51
C MET A 16 8.25 -7.73 -9.78
N VAL A 17 9.45 -7.93 -10.34
CA VAL A 17 9.89 -7.33 -11.60
C VAL A 17 8.93 -7.66 -12.74
N ARG A 18 8.51 -8.93 -12.85
CA ARG A 18 7.55 -9.35 -13.89
C ARG A 18 6.20 -8.67 -13.71
N GLN A 19 5.69 -8.61 -12.48
CA GLN A 19 4.41 -7.94 -12.19
C GLN A 19 4.43 -6.46 -12.59
N VAL A 20 5.52 -5.75 -12.32
CA VAL A 20 5.67 -4.34 -12.73
C VAL A 20 5.81 -4.23 -14.26
N ALA A 21 6.50 -5.16 -14.91
CA ALA A 21 6.66 -5.15 -16.36
C ALA A 21 5.33 -5.37 -17.12
N GLU A 22 4.37 -6.13 -16.57
CA GLU A 22 3.03 -6.28 -17.16
C GLU A 22 2.25 -4.96 -17.20
N VAL A 23 2.46 -4.08 -16.21
CA VAL A 23 1.76 -2.78 -16.13
C VAL A 23 2.57 -1.63 -16.75
N LEU A 24 3.89 -1.78 -16.87
CA LEU A 24 4.80 -0.79 -17.46
C LEU A 24 5.74 -1.45 -18.49
N PRO A 25 5.22 -1.89 -19.65
CA PRO A 25 5.97 -2.71 -20.61
C PRO A 25 7.13 -1.98 -21.30
N TYR A 26 7.14 -0.65 -21.28
CA TYR A 26 8.19 0.17 -21.89
C TYR A 26 9.40 0.38 -20.97
N VAL A 27 9.32 -0.04 -19.70
CA VAL A 27 10.38 0.15 -18.71
C VAL A 27 11.31 -1.07 -18.70
N PRO A 28 12.64 -0.90 -18.86
CA PRO A 28 13.58 -2.02 -18.78
C PRO A 28 13.58 -2.74 -17.42
N HIS A 29 13.70 -4.07 -17.44
CA HIS A 29 13.73 -4.88 -16.22
C HIS A 29 14.85 -4.49 -15.25
N ASP A 30 16.02 -4.05 -15.74
CA ASP A 30 17.14 -3.63 -14.90
C ASP A 30 16.80 -2.40 -14.06
N VAL A 31 16.00 -1.49 -14.62
CA VAL A 31 15.54 -0.27 -13.93
C VAL A 31 14.54 -0.64 -12.85
N ILE A 32 13.57 -1.49 -13.19
CA ILE A 32 12.57 -2.00 -12.24
C ILE A 32 13.27 -2.74 -11.09
N LEU A 33 14.24 -3.61 -11.42
CA LEU A 33 15.01 -4.36 -10.43
C LEU A 33 15.78 -3.43 -9.50
N LYS A 34 16.48 -2.44 -10.06
CA LYS A 34 17.25 -1.47 -9.27
C LYS A 34 16.37 -0.68 -8.30
N ASP A 35 15.18 -0.27 -8.73
CA ASP A 35 14.26 0.45 -7.84
C ASP A 35 13.63 -0.49 -6.80
N LEU A 36 13.29 -1.73 -7.18
CA LEU A 36 12.75 -2.74 -6.26
C LEU A 36 13.73 -3.14 -5.16
N VAL A 37 15.05 -3.17 -5.42
CA VAL A 37 16.06 -3.38 -4.37
C VAL A 37 16.03 -2.27 -3.32
N ARG A 38 15.58 -1.07 -3.69
CA ARG A 38 15.47 0.07 -2.77
C ARG A 38 14.09 0.16 -2.12
N SER A 39 13.02 -0.03 -2.89
CA SER A 39 11.64 0.19 -2.47
C SER A 39 11.02 -1.03 -1.79
N HIS A 40 11.48 -2.24 -2.12
CA HIS A 40 10.90 -3.53 -1.70
C HIS A 40 9.38 -3.62 -1.92
N SER A 41 8.82 -2.84 -2.84
CA SER A 41 7.38 -2.75 -3.08
C SER A 41 7.09 -2.45 -4.54
N THR A 42 6.19 -3.23 -5.13
CA THR A 42 5.73 -3.05 -6.51
C THR A 42 5.02 -1.72 -6.69
N ASP A 43 4.12 -1.35 -5.77
CA ASP A 43 3.31 -0.14 -5.86
C ASP A 43 4.18 1.12 -5.79
N ILE A 44 5.14 1.15 -4.86
CA ILE A 44 6.10 2.26 -4.74
C ILE A 44 6.95 2.36 -6.01
N THR A 45 7.39 1.21 -6.56
CA THR A 45 8.19 1.19 -7.79
C THR A 45 7.41 1.75 -8.98
N ILE A 46 6.13 1.38 -9.13
CA ILE A 46 5.26 1.91 -10.19
C ILE A 46 5.08 3.43 -10.02
N SER A 47 4.77 3.89 -8.82
CA SER A 47 4.65 5.32 -8.53
C SER A 47 5.93 6.09 -8.85
N ASN A 48 7.09 5.60 -8.40
CA ASN A 48 8.38 6.24 -8.65
C ASN A 48 8.68 6.40 -10.15
N ILE A 49 8.32 5.40 -10.96
CA ILE A 49 8.51 5.44 -12.40
C ILE A 49 7.54 6.44 -13.06
N LEU A 50 6.27 6.44 -12.67
CA LEU A 50 5.25 7.34 -13.23
C LEU A 50 5.46 8.80 -12.81
N GLU A 51 5.96 9.03 -11.60
CA GLU A 51 6.31 10.36 -11.07
C GLU A 51 7.65 10.87 -11.62
N GLY A 52 8.38 10.06 -12.40
CA GLY A 52 9.66 10.43 -13.00
C GLY A 52 10.84 10.48 -12.02
N LEU A 53 10.68 9.92 -10.81
CA LEU A 53 11.75 9.78 -9.81
C LEU A 53 12.82 8.76 -10.23
N VAL A 54 12.46 7.86 -11.15
CA VAL A 54 13.36 6.89 -11.76
C VAL A 54 13.53 7.22 -13.24
N SER A 55 14.73 7.69 -13.61
CA SER A 55 15.07 7.96 -15.01
C SER A 55 15.40 6.66 -15.76
N TYR A 56 14.80 6.46 -16.92
CA TYR A 56 15.07 5.34 -17.81
C TYR A 56 14.93 5.73 -19.28
N THR A 57 15.58 4.95 -20.14
CA THR A 57 15.37 5.01 -21.60
C THR A 57 14.34 3.94 -21.97
N PRO A 58 13.20 4.30 -22.56
CA PRO A 58 12.16 3.32 -22.90
C PRO A 58 12.65 2.35 -23.97
N LEU A 59 12.28 1.07 -23.83
CA LEU A 59 12.61 0.05 -24.81
C LEU A 59 11.79 0.28 -26.09
N THR A 60 12.46 0.51 -27.22
CA THR A 60 11.79 0.61 -28.53
C THR A 60 11.39 -0.80 -28.98
N VAL A 61 10.12 -1.14 -28.87
CA VAL A 61 9.59 -2.38 -29.43
C VAL A 61 9.45 -2.19 -30.95
N PRO A 62 10.10 -3.01 -31.81
CA PRO A 62 9.80 -2.97 -33.24
C PRO A 62 8.35 -3.42 -33.44
N GLN A 63 7.49 -2.54 -33.95
CA GLN A 63 6.12 -2.85 -34.32
C GLN A 63 6.11 -3.92 -35.42
N THR A 64 5.84 -5.17 -35.07
CA THR A 64 5.35 -6.16 -36.04
C THR A 64 3.84 -5.98 -36.20
N ALA A 65 3.45 -5.46 -37.35
CA ALA A 65 2.07 -5.32 -37.80
C ALA A 65 1.45 -6.67 -38.20
N SER A 66 0.23 -6.97 -37.71
CA SER A 66 -0.79 -7.79 -38.39
C SER A 66 -2.08 -7.88 -37.53
N THR A 67 -3.09 -7.06 -37.82
CA THR A 67 -4.39 -7.37 -38.51
C THR A 67 -5.48 -8.07 -37.67
N THR A 68 -6.49 -7.26 -37.28
CA THR A 68 -7.95 -7.47 -37.21
C THR A 68 -8.55 -8.89 -37.11
N SER A 69 -9.42 -9.11 -36.11
CA SER A 69 -10.81 -9.56 -36.28
C SER A 69 -11.67 -9.34 -35.03
N SER A 70 -12.96 -9.12 -35.28
CA SER A 70 -13.99 -8.49 -34.46
C SER A 70 -14.95 -9.48 -33.76
N ASN A 71 -15.65 -8.94 -32.76
CA ASN A 71 -17.00 -9.29 -32.24
C ASN A 71 -17.17 -10.43 -31.23
N GLY A 72 -17.87 -10.08 -30.14
CA GLY A 72 -18.52 -10.99 -29.20
C GLY A 72 -19.02 -10.28 -27.94
N ALA A 73 -20.19 -9.66 -28.01
CA ALA A 73 -20.89 -9.06 -26.87
C ALA A 73 -21.68 -10.12 -26.07
N ALA A 74 -21.79 -9.91 -24.74
CA ALA A 74 -23.01 -10.02 -23.90
C ALA A 74 -22.80 -10.63 -22.50
N SER A 75 -23.10 -9.79 -21.50
CA SER A 75 -24.03 -10.02 -20.38
C SER A 75 -23.65 -10.83 -19.11
N THR A 76 -23.79 -10.09 -18.00
CA THR A 76 -24.53 -10.37 -16.76
C THR A 76 -23.98 -11.35 -15.71
N SER A 77 -23.55 -10.79 -14.58
CA SER A 77 -24.01 -11.03 -13.19
C SER A 77 -23.02 -10.29 -12.27
N GLY A 78 -23.38 -9.37 -11.38
CA GLY A 78 -24.51 -9.40 -10.46
C GLY A 78 -24.04 -10.01 -9.13
N THR A 79 -23.22 -9.31 -8.35
CA THR A 79 -23.02 -9.64 -6.92
C THR A 79 -22.75 -8.38 -6.10
N SER A 80 -23.84 -7.73 -5.73
CA SER A 80 -23.93 -6.85 -4.57
C SER A 80 -23.60 -7.68 -3.32
N THR A 81 -22.49 -7.41 -2.63
CA THR A 81 -22.31 -7.90 -1.27
C THR A 81 -22.55 -6.76 -0.30
N SER A 82 -23.84 -6.56 -0.02
CA SER A 82 -24.30 -5.91 1.20
C SER A 82 -24.03 -6.86 2.38
N SER A 83 -22.93 -6.67 3.10
CA SER A 83 -22.80 -7.24 4.44
C SER A 83 -23.36 -6.22 5.44
N GLN A 84 -24.65 -6.37 5.68
CA GLN A 84 -25.37 -5.91 6.84
C GLN A 84 -24.66 -6.45 8.09
N ALA A 85 -24.00 -5.56 8.84
CA ALA A 85 -23.58 -5.84 10.21
C ALA A 85 -24.60 -5.19 11.14
N SER A 86 -25.38 -6.05 11.77
CA SER A 86 -26.47 -5.77 12.68
C SER A 86 -26.11 -4.77 13.78
N ALA A 87 -27.11 -3.95 14.11
CA ALA A 87 -27.17 -3.20 15.34
C ALA A 87 -26.98 -4.13 16.55
N TYR A 88 -25.87 -3.95 17.26
CA TYR A 88 -25.81 -4.25 18.68
C TYR A 88 -24.96 -3.19 19.38
N THR A 89 -25.60 -2.51 20.32
CA THR A 89 -25.02 -1.75 21.44
C THR A 89 -23.94 -0.71 21.11
N GLN A 90 -24.43 0.52 20.98
CA GLN A 90 -23.78 1.76 21.41
C GLN A 90 -22.77 1.53 22.56
N ASN A 91 -21.49 1.51 22.24
CA ASN A 91 -20.38 1.82 23.15
C ASN A 91 -19.25 2.36 22.27
N ALA A 92 -19.09 3.68 22.32
CA ALA A 92 -18.39 4.48 21.32
C ALA A 92 -16.87 4.22 21.23
N CYS A 93 -16.37 4.50 20.02
CA CYS A 93 -15.01 4.95 19.70
C CYS A 93 -13.90 3.89 19.68
N LEU A 94 -13.98 2.94 18.75
CA LEU A 94 -12.82 2.17 18.28
C LEU A 94 -12.84 2.02 16.74
N ASP A 95 -13.45 2.95 16.01
CA ASP A 95 -13.30 2.95 14.56
C ASP A 95 -11.93 3.55 14.20
N THR A 96 -10.93 2.68 14.17
CA THR A 96 -9.63 2.96 13.57
C THR A 96 -9.61 2.49 12.11
N SER A 97 -10.71 2.45 11.39
CA SER A 97 -10.64 2.30 9.94
C SER A 97 -10.29 3.67 9.34
N VAL A 98 -9.20 3.73 8.56
CA VAL A 98 -9.03 4.86 7.64
C VAL A 98 -9.83 4.48 6.40
N PRO A 99 -10.67 5.35 5.83
CA PRO A 99 -11.45 5.01 4.63
C PRO A 99 -10.57 4.71 3.40
N SER A 100 -9.29 5.09 3.42
CA SER A 100 -8.30 4.78 2.38
C SER A 100 -6.87 4.81 2.94
N PHE A 101 -5.95 4.13 2.27
CA PHE A 101 -4.54 4.13 2.64
C PHE A 101 -3.86 5.43 2.18
N PRO A 102 -3.08 6.12 3.04
CA PRO A 102 -2.45 7.39 2.69
C PRO A 102 -1.45 7.22 1.54
N ARG A 103 -1.42 8.22 0.65
CA ARG A 103 -0.68 8.15 -0.63
C ARG A 103 0.83 8.28 -0.44
N SER A 104 1.28 8.95 0.62
CA SER A 104 2.71 9.10 0.95
C SER A 104 3.13 8.27 2.16
N ALA A 105 4.38 7.79 2.16
CA ALA A 105 4.98 7.11 3.29
C ALA A 105 5.05 7.99 4.55
N GLN A 106 5.30 9.29 4.37
CA GLN A 106 5.32 10.25 5.49
C GLN A 106 3.93 10.42 6.09
N GLU A 107 2.90 10.56 5.26
CA GLU A 107 1.50 10.65 5.69
C GLU A 107 1.06 9.39 6.46
N ARG A 108 1.46 8.21 5.97
CA ARG A 108 1.25 6.93 6.67
C ARG A 108 1.89 6.89 8.05
N MET A 109 3.11 7.38 8.14
CA MET A 109 3.84 7.46 9.41
C MET A 109 3.10 8.37 10.39
N MET A 110 2.64 9.55 9.95
CA MET A 110 1.88 10.47 10.79
C MET A 110 0.56 9.85 11.28
N SER A 111 -0.23 9.24 10.37
CA SER A 111 -1.48 8.56 10.72
C SER A 111 -1.28 7.41 11.71
N PHE A 112 -0.18 6.67 11.59
CA PHE A 112 0.17 5.61 12.54
C PHE A 112 0.43 6.17 13.94
N HIS A 113 1.24 7.24 14.04
CA HIS A 113 1.56 7.88 15.32
C HIS A 113 0.31 8.43 16.01
N GLU A 114 -0.53 9.14 15.25
CA GLU A 114 -1.78 9.70 15.74
C GLU A 114 -2.70 8.60 16.30
N ARG A 115 -2.91 7.53 15.53
CA ARG A 115 -3.75 6.41 15.94
C ARG A 115 -3.20 5.68 17.15
N LYS A 116 -1.89 5.45 17.18
CA LYS A 116 -1.21 4.84 18.33
C LYS A 116 -1.44 5.68 19.58
N ALA A 117 -1.25 7.00 19.50
CA ALA A 117 -1.47 7.91 20.62
C ALA A 117 -2.92 7.84 21.12
N ARG A 118 -3.89 7.84 20.20
CA ARG A 118 -5.32 7.73 20.54
C ARG A 118 -5.67 6.42 21.22
N LEU A 119 -5.13 5.30 20.74
CA LEU A 119 -5.33 3.98 21.37
C LEU A 119 -4.74 3.93 22.78
N ILE A 120 -3.55 4.50 22.96
CA ILE A 120 -2.89 4.58 24.27
C ILE A 120 -3.73 5.42 25.24
N GLU A 121 -4.19 6.61 24.83
CA GLU A 121 -4.98 7.48 25.69
C GLU A 121 -6.33 6.85 26.06
N ASN A 122 -7.01 6.21 25.09
CA ASN A 122 -8.27 5.53 25.37
C ASN A 122 -8.10 4.34 26.32
N ALA A 123 -7.03 3.55 26.14
CA ALA A 123 -6.68 2.48 27.05
C ALA A 123 -6.37 3.02 28.45
N ARG A 124 -5.66 4.16 28.54
CA ARG A 124 -5.35 4.83 29.80
C ARG A 124 -6.63 5.27 30.53
N GLN A 125 -7.54 5.94 29.84
CA GLN A 125 -8.84 6.38 30.39
C GLN A 125 -9.65 5.19 30.92
N LYS A 126 -9.82 4.15 30.10
CA LYS A 126 -10.52 2.91 30.50
C LYS A 126 -9.88 2.24 31.71
N TYR A 127 -8.56 2.25 31.78
CA TYR A 127 -7.83 1.69 32.91
C TYR A 127 -8.08 2.48 34.19
N ILE A 128 -8.02 3.82 34.12
CA ILE A 128 -8.32 4.71 35.25
C ILE A 128 -9.75 4.51 35.76
N GLU A 129 -10.73 4.49 34.86
CA GLU A 129 -12.15 4.26 35.19
C GLU A 129 -12.36 2.90 35.87
N LYS A 130 -11.81 1.84 35.27
CA LYS A 130 -11.93 0.47 35.78
C LYS A 130 -11.30 0.30 37.17
N HIS A 131 -10.18 0.97 37.41
CA HIS A 131 -9.41 0.81 38.64
C HIS A 131 -9.65 1.94 39.66
N GLN A 132 -10.58 2.87 39.38
CA GLN A 132 -10.86 4.08 40.18
C GLN A 132 -9.58 4.82 40.62
N LEU A 133 -8.56 4.84 39.77
CA LEU A 133 -7.30 5.53 40.03
C LEU A 133 -7.57 7.03 39.91
N LYS A 134 -7.84 7.73 41.02
CA LYS A 134 -7.86 9.20 41.01
C LYS A 134 -6.51 9.66 40.47
N LEU A 135 -6.50 10.28 39.28
CA LEU A 135 -5.31 10.96 38.78
C LEU A 135 -4.96 12.00 39.83
N ALA A 136 -3.97 11.72 40.67
CA ALA A 136 -3.31 12.75 41.42
C ALA A 136 -2.69 13.65 40.34
N GLU A 137 -3.24 14.85 40.20
CA GLU A 137 -2.66 15.90 39.37
C GLU A 137 -1.26 16.21 39.91
N PHE A 138 -0.27 15.44 39.46
CA PHE A 138 1.11 15.86 39.56
C PHE A 138 1.31 16.90 38.47
N ASN A 139 0.96 18.13 38.84
CA ASN A 139 1.35 19.35 38.16
C ASN A 139 2.89 19.42 38.26
N CYS A 140 3.56 19.29 37.12
CA CYS A 140 4.99 19.56 36.96
C CYS A 140 5.14 20.64 35.89
#